data_AF-A0A7J3F1G4-F1
#
_entry.id   AF-A0A7J3F1G4-F1
#
_cell.length_a   1.000
_cell.length_b   1.000
_cell.length_c   1.000
_cell.angle_alpha   90.00
_cell.angle_beta   90.00
_cell.angle_gamma   90.00
#
_symmetry.space_group_name_H-M   'P 1'
#
loop_
_entity.id
_entity.type
_entity.pdbx_description
1 polymer ?
#
loop_
_entity_poly.entity_id
_entity_poly.type
_entity_poly.pdbx_seq_one_letter_code
_entity_poly.pdbx_strand_id
1 'polypeptide(L)'
;MSAINLRNKVFSLLIEAFEGYIPQFKPYTLDYQMVVYASRDLETWLKVRLNTDDSRAVYKSLEGYFKGKIEDLKASINFWAGMWLNKWRERVRVLSTKFEMPPDYMEKIGRARKIYQNMDYKSELKNIAIRKLVNQGEICMVEFIAENLIIEEIAKRIRKTSKNTISIAPDPLSIYNAVSAKITRLPKEKGPLVYLNIKPNIFQY
;
A
#
# COMPACT_ATOMS: atom_id res chain seq x y z
N MET A 1 -18.47 -19.47 -6.68
CA MET A 1 -18.72 -18.03 -6.95
C MET A 1 -17.60 -17.48 -7.81
N SER A 2 -17.83 -16.43 -8.62
CA SER A 2 -16.74 -15.77 -9.36
C SER A 2 -15.90 -14.88 -8.42
N ALA A 3 -14.63 -14.63 -8.76
CA ALA A 3 -13.75 -13.74 -7.99
C ALA A 3 -14.30 -12.32 -7.87
N ILE A 4 -14.98 -11.83 -8.92
CA ILE A 4 -15.66 -10.52 -8.93
C ILE A 4 -16.77 -10.47 -7.87
N ASN A 5 -17.56 -11.54 -7.75
CA ASN A 5 -18.63 -11.61 -6.74
C ASN A 5 -18.04 -11.59 -5.31
N LEU A 6 -16.97 -12.34 -5.06
CA LEU A 6 -16.31 -12.35 -3.75
C LEU A 6 -15.70 -10.99 -3.39
N ARG A 7 -15.07 -10.32 -4.36
CA ARG A 7 -14.56 -8.96 -4.16
C ARG A 7 -15.66 -7.96 -3.81
N ASN A 8 -16.81 -8.03 -4.49
CA ASN A 8 -17.96 -7.18 -4.17
C ASN A 8 -18.48 -7.44 -2.75
N LYS A 9 -18.53 -8.70 -2.32
CA LYS A 9 -18.89 -9.03 -0.93
C LYS A 9 -17.90 -8.46 0.09
N VAL A 10 -16.60 -8.52 -0.19
CA VAL A 10 -15.57 -7.88 0.65
C VAL A 10 -15.77 -6.37 0.72
N PHE A 11 -16.07 -5.72 -0.40
CA PHE A 11 -16.41 -4.28 -0.40
C PHE A 11 -17.61 -3.98 0.49
N SER A 12 -18.70 -4.75 0.39
CA SER A 12 -19.87 -4.57 1.25
C SER A 12 -19.53 -4.68 2.74
N LEU A 13 -18.71 -5.66 3.12
CA LEU A 13 -18.27 -5.84 4.52
C LEU A 13 -17.39 -4.69 5.01
N LEU A 14 -16.53 -4.14 4.14
CA LEU A 14 -15.71 -2.97 4.47
C LEU A 14 -16.54 -1.69 4.58
N ILE A 15 -17.56 -1.52 3.73
CA ILE A 15 -18.50 -0.40 3.82
C ILE A 15 -19.23 -0.44 5.15
N GLU A 16 -19.82 -1.59 5.50
CA GLU A 16 -20.52 -1.78 6.77
C GLU A 16 -19.60 -1.49 7.97
N ALA A 17 -18.36 -1.98 7.94
CA ALA A 17 -17.37 -1.67 8.97
C ALA A 17 -17.07 -0.17 9.07
N PHE A 18 -16.85 0.52 7.93
CA PHE A 18 -16.54 1.95 7.93
C PHE A 18 -17.71 2.84 8.35
N GLU A 19 -18.94 2.48 8.02
CA GLU A 19 -20.14 3.14 8.55
C GLU A 19 -20.18 3.09 10.09
N GLY A 20 -19.71 1.98 10.69
CA GLY A 20 -19.56 1.85 12.14
C GLY A 20 -18.44 2.71 12.75
N TYR A 21 -17.36 2.98 12.01
CA TYR A 21 -16.20 3.75 12.52
C TYR A 21 -16.21 5.24 12.17
N ILE A 22 -16.95 5.64 11.14
CA ILE A 22 -16.92 6.99 10.57
C ILE A 22 -18.37 7.46 10.36
N PRO A 23 -18.96 8.20 11.31
CA PRO A 23 -20.37 8.59 11.25
C PRO A 23 -20.79 9.36 9.99
N GLN A 24 -19.86 10.11 9.39
CA GLN A 24 -20.09 10.92 8.19
C GLN A 24 -19.70 10.23 6.87
N PHE A 25 -19.34 8.94 6.91
CA PHE A 25 -18.88 8.20 5.73
C PHE A 25 -20.00 8.05 4.71
N LYS A 26 -19.71 8.40 3.46
CA LYS A 26 -20.66 8.33 2.34
C LYS A 26 -20.13 7.39 1.25
N PRO A 27 -20.48 6.09 1.28
CA PRO A 27 -19.89 5.06 0.42
C PRO A 27 -20.13 5.24 -1.08
N TYR A 28 -21.05 6.12 -1.49
CA TYR A 28 -21.33 6.43 -2.90
C TYR A 28 -20.78 7.79 -3.34
N THR A 29 -19.75 8.28 -2.64
CA THR A 29 -19.05 9.55 -2.97
C THR A 29 -17.55 9.30 -3.10
N LEU A 30 -16.72 10.35 -2.96
CA LEU A 30 -15.27 10.24 -2.93
C LEU A 30 -14.76 9.30 -1.82
N ASP A 31 -15.54 9.10 -0.75
CA ASP A 31 -15.19 8.18 0.33
C ASP A 31 -15.10 6.72 -0.14
N TYR A 32 -15.75 6.36 -1.25
CA TYR A 32 -15.61 5.03 -1.87
C TYR A 32 -14.16 4.68 -2.19
N GLN A 33 -13.33 5.69 -2.50
CA GLN A 33 -11.91 5.49 -2.76
C GLN A 33 -11.20 4.83 -1.55
N MET A 34 -11.64 5.14 -0.32
CA MET A 34 -11.12 4.53 0.91
C MET A 34 -11.41 3.02 0.95
N VAL A 35 -12.61 2.60 0.53
CA VAL A 35 -12.99 1.18 0.42
C VAL A 35 -12.10 0.46 -0.58
N VAL A 36 -11.80 1.10 -1.71
CA VAL A 36 -10.93 0.54 -2.74
C VAL A 36 -9.50 0.35 -2.21
N TYR A 37 -8.96 1.32 -1.48
CA TYR A 37 -7.64 1.19 -0.85
C TYR A 37 -7.63 0.10 0.22
N ALA A 38 -8.59 0.12 1.14
CA ALA A 38 -8.69 -0.86 2.21
C ALA A 38 -8.85 -2.29 1.68
N SER A 39 -9.65 -2.51 0.64
CA SER A 39 -9.80 -3.84 0.06
C SER A 39 -8.52 -4.35 -0.60
N ARG A 40 -7.76 -3.48 -1.28
CA ARG A 40 -6.45 -3.86 -1.85
C ARG A 40 -5.46 -4.20 -0.75
N ASP A 41 -5.40 -3.38 0.29
CA ASP A 41 -4.54 -3.61 1.44
C ASP A 41 -4.92 -4.89 2.20
N LEU A 42 -6.22 -5.19 2.33
CA LEU A 42 -6.70 -6.44 2.92
C LEU A 42 -6.25 -7.65 2.09
N GLU A 43 -6.38 -7.58 0.77
CA GLU A 43 -5.91 -8.64 -0.12
C GLU A 43 -4.40 -8.87 0.02
N THR A 44 -3.61 -7.79 0.02
CA THR A 44 -2.15 -7.88 0.20
C THR A 44 -1.77 -8.38 1.59
N TRP A 45 -2.48 -7.96 2.63
CA TRP A 45 -2.29 -8.48 3.98
C TRP A 45 -2.60 -9.99 4.05
N LEU A 46 -3.72 -10.44 3.47
CA LEU A 46 -4.10 -11.85 3.41
C LEU A 46 -3.10 -12.69 2.61
N LYS A 47 -2.57 -12.17 1.49
CA LYS A 47 -1.48 -12.81 0.74
C LYS A 47 -0.27 -13.12 1.64
N VAL A 48 0.18 -12.13 2.42
CA VAL A 48 1.29 -12.32 3.35
C VAL A 48 0.92 -13.33 4.45
N ARG A 49 -0.27 -13.24 5.04
CA ARG A 49 -0.72 -14.16 6.12
C ARG A 49 -0.91 -15.60 5.65
N LEU A 50 -1.35 -15.80 4.41
CA LEU A 50 -1.51 -17.11 3.79
C LEU A 50 -0.23 -17.60 3.11
N ASN A 51 0.86 -16.83 3.19
CA ASN A 51 2.13 -17.11 2.54
C ASN A 51 2.01 -17.41 1.03
N THR A 52 1.21 -16.61 0.32
CA THR A 52 0.94 -16.77 -1.11
C THR A 52 0.99 -15.43 -1.83
N ASP A 53 1.41 -15.42 -3.09
CA ASP A 53 1.31 -14.25 -3.96
C ASP A 53 0.08 -14.32 -4.89
N ASP A 54 -0.68 -15.44 -4.87
CA ASP A 54 -1.84 -15.68 -5.73
C ASP A 54 -3.15 -15.16 -5.10
N SER A 55 -3.75 -14.16 -5.74
CA SER A 55 -5.06 -13.63 -5.36
C SER A 55 -6.16 -14.70 -5.34
N ARG A 56 -6.10 -15.71 -6.21
CA ARG A 56 -7.09 -16.79 -6.26
C ARG A 56 -7.09 -17.62 -4.98
N ALA A 57 -5.93 -17.82 -4.36
CA ALA A 57 -5.81 -18.50 -3.08
C ALA A 57 -6.50 -17.70 -1.96
N VAL A 58 -6.34 -16.37 -1.95
CA VAL A 58 -7.05 -15.46 -1.03
C VAL A 58 -8.56 -15.59 -1.21
N TYR A 59 -9.06 -15.43 -2.44
CA TYR A 59 -10.50 -15.49 -2.72
C TYR A 59 -11.10 -16.87 -2.43
N LYS A 60 -10.37 -17.96 -2.70
CA LYS A 60 -10.80 -19.32 -2.33
C LYS A 60 -10.91 -19.49 -0.81
N SER A 61 -9.95 -18.94 -0.05
CA SER A 61 -10.01 -18.93 1.41
C SER A 61 -11.24 -18.15 1.90
N LEU A 62 -11.47 -16.95 1.37
CA LEU A 62 -12.62 -16.12 1.72
C LEU A 62 -13.96 -16.80 1.36
N GLU A 63 -14.04 -17.48 0.21
CA GLU A 63 -15.24 -18.21 -0.19
C GLU A 63 -15.64 -19.28 0.83
N GLY A 64 -14.67 -19.96 1.45
CA GLY A 64 -14.92 -20.91 2.53
C GLY A 64 -15.62 -20.27 3.73
N TYR A 65 -15.14 -19.10 4.16
CA TYR A 65 -15.77 -18.33 5.24
C TYR A 65 -17.16 -17.81 4.87
N PHE A 66 -17.35 -17.32 3.64
CA PHE A 66 -18.66 -16.88 3.16
C PHE A 66 -19.72 -17.99 3.15
N LYS A 67 -19.33 -19.26 2.98
CA LYS A 67 -20.26 -20.39 2.91
C LYS A 67 -20.67 -20.96 4.27
N GLY A 68 -19.89 -20.75 5.32
CA GLY A 68 -20.14 -21.44 6.60
C GLY A 68 -19.85 -20.65 7.88
N LYS A 69 -19.24 -19.46 7.79
CA LYS A 69 -18.78 -18.67 8.96
C LYS A 69 -18.83 -17.17 8.68
N ILE A 70 -19.94 -16.69 8.12
CA ILE A 70 -20.06 -15.30 7.69
C ILE A 70 -19.97 -14.31 8.85
N GLU A 71 -20.52 -14.64 10.02
CA GLU A 71 -20.46 -13.76 11.20
C GLU A 71 -19.02 -13.64 11.75
N ASP A 72 -18.25 -14.74 11.77
CA ASP A 72 -16.83 -14.70 12.12
C ASP A 72 -16.02 -13.84 11.14
N LEU A 73 -16.33 -13.95 9.84
CA LEU A 73 -15.70 -13.15 8.79
C LEU A 73 -16.02 -11.66 8.94
N LYS A 74 -17.29 -11.33 9.20
CA LYS A 74 -17.73 -9.96 9.49
C LYS A 74 -16.98 -9.38 10.68
N ALA A 75 -16.94 -10.09 11.80
CA ALA A 75 -16.21 -9.66 13.00
C ALA A 75 -14.72 -9.45 12.72
N SER A 76 -14.10 -10.36 11.96
CA SER A 76 -12.69 -10.29 11.59
C SER A 76 -12.38 -9.10 10.67
N ILE A 77 -13.22 -8.86 9.65
CA ILE A 77 -13.07 -7.72 8.73
C ILE A 77 -13.32 -6.40 9.48
N ASN A 78 -14.31 -6.34 10.36
CA ASN A 78 -14.58 -5.17 11.17
C ASN A 78 -13.38 -4.82 12.06
N PHE A 79 -12.85 -5.80 12.80
CA PHE A 79 -11.64 -5.62 13.61
C PHE A 79 -10.43 -5.17 12.77
N TRP A 80 -10.21 -5.82 11.62
CA TRP A 80 -9.14 -5.45 10.71
C TRP A 80 -9.31 -4.03 10.16
N ALA A 81 -10.53 -3.63 9.78
CA ALA A 81 -10.84 -2.31 9.27
C ALA A 81 -10.58 -1.22 10.32
N GLY A 82 -10.87 -1.49 11.60
CA GLY A 82 -10.51 -0.60 12.71
C GLY A 82 -9.00 -0.40 12.85
N MET A 83 -8.21 -1.49 12.79
CA MET A 83 -6.75 -1.39 12.79
C MET A 83 -6.23 -0.64 11.55
N TRP A 84 -6.79 -0.93 10.37
CA TRP A 84 -6.41 -0.30 9.11
C TRP A 84 -6.69 1.19 9.15
N LEU A 85 -7.83 1.61 9.68
CA LEU A 85 -8.22 3.01 9.80
C LEU A 85 -7.29 3.78 10.74
N ASN A 86 -6.86 3.16 11.84
CA ASN A 86 -5.85 3.76 12.72
C ASN A 86 -4.54 4.01 11.97
N LYS A 87 -4.09 3.04 11.16
CA LYS A 87 -2.89 3.20 10.32
C LYS A 87 -3.10 4.20 9.18
N TRP A 88 -4.27 4.24 8.57
CA TRP A 88 -4.63 5.23 7.56
C TRP A 88 -4.50 6.65 8.11
N ARG A 89 -5.07 6.91 9.29
CA ARG A 89 -4.98 8.23 9.96
C ARG A 89 -3.54 8.60 10.33
N GLU A 90 -2.71 7.63 10.67
CA GLU A 90 -1.29 7.84 10.97
C GLU A 90 -0.46 8.14 9.70
N ARG A 91 -0.66 7.33 8.65
CA ARG A 91 0.23 7.25 7.48
C ARG A 91 -0.20 8.09 6.29
N VAL A 92 -1.48 8.41 6.16
CA VAL A 92 -2.03 9.05 4.96
C VAL A 92 -2.45 10.48 5.25
N ARG A 93 -1.88 11.43 4.49
CA ARG A 93 -2.36 12.80 4.42
C ARG A 93 -3.02 13.02 3.07
N VAL A 94 -4.30 13.37 3.10
CA VAL A 94 -5.02 13.84 1.92
C VAL A 94 -4.67 15.32 1.74
N LEU A 95 -4.18 15.66 0.56
CA LEU A 95 -3.82 17.01 0.20
C LEU A 95 -4.92 17.60 -0.71
N SER A 96 -5.38 18.79 -0.38
CA SER A 96 -6.31 19.58 -1.18
C SER A 96 -5.62 20.31 -2.34
N THR A 97 -4.31 20.56 -2.21
CA THR A 97 -3.45 21.17 -3.22
C THR A 97 -2.24 20.28 -3.48
N LYS A 98 -1.75 20.31 -4.71
CA LYS A 98 -0.59 19.49 -5.09
C LYS A 98 0.63 19.94 -4.28
N PHE A 99 1.26 19.00 -3.57
CA PHE A 99 2.54 19.28 -2.91
C PHE A 99 3.62 19.59 -3.95
N GLU A 100 4.23 20.76 -3.85
CA GLU A 100 5.34 21.15 -4.70
C GLU A 100 6.66 20.72 -4.06
N MET A 101 7.30 19.73 -4.68
CA MET A 101 8.66 19.34 -4.33
C MET A 101 9.67 20.12 -5.18
N PRO A 102 10.88 20.39 -4.66
CA PRO A 102 11.94 21.02 -5.44
C PRO A 102 12.16 20.29 -6.79
N PRO A 103 12.31 21.01 -7.92
CA PRO A 103 12.46 20.40 -9.24
C PRO A 103 13.59 19.36 -9.31
N ASP A 104 14.74 19.64 -8.70
CA ASP A 104 15.89 18.73 -8.64
C ASP A 104 15.54 17.41 -7.92
N TYR A 105 14.74 17.48 -6.87
CA TYR A 105 14.27 16.29 -6.16
C TYR A 105 13.32 15.47 -7.03
N MET A 106 12.39 16.14 -7.71
CA MET A 106 11.44 15.49 -8.63
C MET A 106 12.16 14.80 -9.79
N GLU A 107 13.18 15.44 -10.36
CA GLU A 107 13.99 14.84 -11.42
C GLU A 107 14.72 13.60 -10.90
N LYS A 108 15.34 13.69 -9.72
CA LYS A 108 16.06 12.60 -9.08
C LYS A 108 15.15 11.40 -8.79
N ILE A 109 13.95 11.63 -8.25
CA ILE A 109 12.93 10.60 -8.05
C ILE A 109 12.45 10.02 -9.40
N GLY A 110 12.27 10.85 -10.42
CA GLY A 110 11.92 10.40 -11.76
C GLY A 110 12.95 9.44 -12.36
N ARG A 111 14.24 9.77 -12.23
CA ARG A 111 15.34 8.87 -12.63
C ARG A 111 15.35 7.58 -11.82
N ALA A 112 15.17 7.66 -10.50
CA ALA A 112 15.11 6.49 -9.63
C ALA A 112 13.95 5.55 -9.99
N ARG A 113 12.77 6.09 -10.31
CA ARG A 113 11.63 5.31 -10.82
C ARG A 113 11.99 4.58 -12.11
N LYS A 114 12.65 5.24 -13.07
CA LYS A 114 13.08 4.58 -14.32
C LYS A 114 14.06 3.43 -14.05
N ILE A 115 15.03 3.64 -13.16
CA ILE A 115 15.98 2.58 -12.75
C ILE A 115 15.23 1.42 -12.12
N TYR A 116 14.34 1.69 -11.16
CA TYR A 116 13.53 0.66 -10.50
C TYR A 116 12.67 -0.15 -11.48
N GLN A 117 12.06 0.52 -12.47
CA GLN A 117 11.20 -0.17 -13.45
C GLN A 117 11.97 -1.11 -14.37
N ASN A 118 13.25 -0.83 -14.62
CA ASN A 118 14.14 -1.64 -15.46
C ASN A 118 15.07 -2.56 -14.65
N MET A 119 14.86 -2.67 -13.33
CA MET A 119 15.69 -3.47 -12.44
C MET A 119 15.27 -4.94 -12.49
N ASP A 120 16.27 -5.83 -12.56
CA ASP A 120 16.05 -7.27 -12.38
C ASP A 120 15.55 -7.56 -10.96
N TYR A 121 14.67 -8.54 -10.83
CA TYR A 121 14.07 -8.93 -9.55
C TYR A 121 13.31 -7.83 -8.81
N LYS A 122 12.80 -6.79 -9.52
CA LYS A 122 12.03 -5.70 -8.89
C LYS A 122 10.79 -6.20 -8.14
N SER A 123 10.13 -7.23 -8.67
CA SER A 123 8.91 -7.79 -8.08
C SER A 123 9.22 -8.50 -6.77
N GLU A 124 10.29 -9.29 -6.75
CA GLU A 124 10.80 -10.01 -5.59
C GLU A 124 11.23 -9.03 -4.50
N LEU A 125 11.98 -7.98 -4.87
CA LEU A 125 12.38 -6.90 -3.97
C LEU A 125 11.16 -6.21 -3.34
N LYS A 126 10.13 -5.88 -4.14
CA LYS A 126 8.89 -5.30 -3.64
C LYS A 126 8.16 -6.27 -2.70
N ASN A 127 8.04 -7.54 -3.08
CA ASN A 127 7.31 -8.55 -2.31
C ASN A 127 7.97 -8.83 -0.95
N ILE A 128 9.30 -8.94 -0.89
CA ILE A 128 10.01 -9.15 0.38
C ILE A 128 9.90 -7.91 1.30
N ALA A 129 9.88 -6.70 0.73
CA ALA A 129 9.64 -5.46 1.47
C ALA A 129 8.20 -5.37 2.01
N ILE A 130 7.19 -5.74 1.20
CA ILE A 130 5.79 -5.82 1.61
C ILE A 130 5.61 -6.81 2.77
N ARG A 131 6.18 -8.02 2.64
CA ARG A 131 6.13 -9.05 3.69
C ARG A 131 6.73 -8.53 4.99
N LYS A 132 7.88 -7.85 4.92
CA LYS A 132 8.52 -7.23 6.09
C LYS A 132 7.64 -6.14 6.70
N LEU A 133 7.03 -5.25 5.92
CA LEU A 133 6.09 -4.21 6.40
C LEU A 133 4.89 -4.82 7.15
N VAL A 134 4.22 -5.79 6.53
CA VAL A 134 3.07 -6.49 7.14
C VAL A 134 3.46 -7.19 8.43
N ASN A 135 4.63 -7.84 8.47
CA ASN A 135 5.14 -8.48 9.68
C ASN A 135 5.57 -7.49 10.77
N GLN A 136 5.77 -6.21 10.44
CA GLN A 136 6.00 -5.13 11.40
C GLN A 136 4.71 -4.37 11.78
N GLY A 137 3.54 -4.83 11.32
CA GLY A 137 2.25 -4.25 11.66
C GLY A 137 1.79 -3.10 10.78
N GLU A 138 2.49 -2.82 9.68
CA GLU A 138 1.97 -1.92 8.65
C GLU A 138 0.96 -2.69 7.79
N ILE A 139 -0.29 -2.23 7.75
CA ILE A 139 -1.39 -2.88 7.03
C ILE A 139 -2.10 -1.94 6.05
N CYS A 140 -1.69 -0.67 6.01
CA CYS A 140 -2.28 0.38 5.19
C CYS A 140 -1.25 0.88 4.17
N MET A 141 -1.64 0.97 2.90
CA MET A 141 -0.84 1.45 1.78
C MET A 141 0.51 0.74 1.62
N VAL A 142 0.57 -0.54 2.01
CA VAL A 142 1.85 -1.27 2.16
C VAL A 142 2.63 -1.39 0.85
N GLU A 143 1.94 -1.59 -0.27
CA GLU A 143 2.59 -1.66 -1.59
C GLU A 143 3.20 -0.34 -2.01
N PHE A 144 2.48 0.77 -1.73
CA PHE A 144 2.92 2.11 -2.06
C PHE A 144 4.09 2.53 -1.17
N ILE A 145 4.03 2.23 0.13
CA ILE A 145 5.12 2.48 1.07
C ILE A 145 6.36 1.68 0.65
N ALA A 146 6.23 0.38 0.38
CA ALA A 146 7.33 -0.46 -0.07
C ALA A 146 8.03 0.13 -1.31
N GLU A 147 7.24 0.47 -2.34
CA GLU A 147 7.73 1.01 -3.59
C GLU A 147 8.42 2.37 -3.40
N ASN A 148 7.84 3.27 -2.60
CA ASN A 148 8.48 4.56 -2.31
C ASN A 148 9.79 4.41 -1.53
N LEU A 149 9.85 3.51 -0.53
CA LEU A 149 11.09 3.26 0.21
C LEU A 149 12.21 2.77 -0.71
N ILE A 150 11.88 1.88 -1.65
CA ILE A 150 12.81 1.38 -2.66
C ILE A 150 13.27 2.51 -3.58
N ILE A 151 12.34 3.32 -4.11
CA ILE A 151 12.64 4.44 -5.01
C ILE A 151 13.50 5.49 -4.30
N GLU A 152 13.21 5.84 -3.05
CA GLU A 152 14.00 6.76 -2.24
C GLU A 152 15.42 6.24 -2.03
N GLU A 153 15.57 4.94 -1.77
CA GLU A 153 16.87 4.32 -1.58
C GLU A 153 17.69 4.31 -2.87
N ILE A 154 17.07 4.00 -4.01
CA ILE A 154 17.70 4.13 -5.33
C ILE A 154 18.09 5.58 -5.58
N ALA A 155 17.19 6.54 -5.30
CA ALA A 155 17.46 7.95 -5.49
C ALA A 155 18.70 8.38 -4.71
N LYS A 156 18.84 8.01 -3.42
CA LYS A 156 20.04 8.34 -2.63
C LYS A 156 21.34 7.87 -3.29
N ARG A 157 21.30 6.72 -3.96
CA ARG A 157 22.45 6.11 -4.64
C ARG A 157 22.76 6.73 -6.00
N ILE A 158 21.82 7.48 -6.59
CA ILE A 158 22.10 8.34 -7.75
C ILE A 158 23.05 9.45 -7.28
N ARG A 159 24.35 9.24 -7.50
CA ARG A 159 25.39 10.26 -7.34
C ARG A 159 25.05 11.48 -8.21
N LYS A 160 25.45 12.67 -7.76
CA LYS A 160 25.61 13.88 -8.60
C LYS A 160 26.77 13.62 -9.58
N THR A 161 26.63 12.67 -10.50
CA THR A 161 27.74 12.28 -11.37
C THR A 161 27.89 13.33 -12.47
N SER A 162 28.76 14.31 -12.25
CA SER A 162 29.47 14.98 -13.32
C SER A 162 30.11 13.91 -14.20
N LYS A 163 29.81 13.94 -15.51
CA LYS A 163 30.51 13.30 -16.64
C LYS A 163 31.41 12.10 -16.29
N ASN A 164 31.02 10.91 -16.78
CA ASN A 164 31.87 9.74 -17.02
C ASN A 164 32.21 8.77 -15.86
N THR A 165 31.23 8.27 -15.10
CA THR A 165 31.42 6.96 -14.46
C THR A 165 30.18 6.08 -14.59
N ILE A 166 30.43 4.84 -15.01
CA ILE A 166 29.49 3.73 -15.16
C ILE A 166 28.50 3.72 -13.99
N SER A 167 27.22 3.91 -14.29
CA SER A 167 26.13 3.72 -13.34
C SER A 167 26.07 2.24 -12.99
N ILE A 168 26.77 1.82 -11.94
CA ILE A 168 26.58 0.48 -11.37
C ILE A 168 25.11 0.40 -10.99
N ALA A 169 24.35 -0.45 -11.69
CA ALA A 169 22.96 -0.70 -11.37
C ALA A 169 22.89 -1.14 -9.89
N PRO A 170 22.06 -0.49 -9.06
CA PRO A 170 22.07 -0.78 -7.65
C PRO A 170 21.54 -2.20 -7.41
N ASP A 171 22.35 -3.02 -6.75
CA ASP A 171 22.04 -4.40 -6.41
C ASP A 171 20.73 -4.49 -5.56
N PRO A 172 19.73 -5.30 -5.98
CA PRO A 172 18.47 -5.45 -5.25
C PRO A 172 18.63 -5.86 -3.79
N LEU A 173 19.59 -6.75 -3.47
CA LEU A 173 19.81 -7.20 -2.10
C LEU A 173 20.35 -6.08 -1.22
N SER A 174 21.28 -5.30 -1.74
CA SER A 174 21.79 -4.09 -1.09
C SER A 174 20.70 -3.05 -0.85
N ILE A 175 19.76 -2.87 -1.79
CA ILE A 175 18.59 -2.00 -1.60
C ILE A 175 17.70 -2.56 -0.49
N TYR A 176 17.40 -3.86 -0.53
CA TYR A 176 16.57 -4.51 0.47
C TYR A 176 17.14 -4.35 1.88
N ASN A 177 18.44 -4.53 2.08
CA ASN A 177 19.05 -4.40 3.39
C ASN A 177 18.85 -3.00 3.99
N ALA A 178 19.02 -1.96 3.17
CA ALA A 178 18.77 -0.58 3.59
C ALA A 178 17.28 -0.32 3.88
N VAL A 179 16.39 -0.79 2.99
CA VAL A 179 14.93 -0.65 3.14
C VAL A 179 14.44 -1.41 4.38
N SER A 180 14.91 -2.62 4.63
CA SER A 180 14.55 -3.47 5.78
C SER A 180 14.94 -2.81 7.11
N ALA A 181 16.12 -2.18 7.16
CA ALA A 181 16.56 -1.41 8.32
C ALA A 181 15.67 -0.19 8.58
N LYS A 182 15.14 0.46 7.52
CA LYS A 182 14.16 1.55 7.63
C LYS A 182 12.79 1.02 8.08
N ILE A 183 12.29 -0.06 7.48
CA ILE A 183 11.00 -0.69 7.86
C ILE A 183 10.96 -1.05 9.35
N THR A 184 12.06 -1.56 9.90
CA THR A 184 12.15 -1.94 11.31
C THR A 184 11.99 -0.75 12.27
N ARG A 185 12.26 0.48 11.81
CA ARG A 185 12.12 1.71 12.60
C ARG A 185 10.77 2.39 12.41
N LEU A 186 10.06 2.09 11.32
CA LEU A 186 8.77 2.74 10.99
C LEU A 186 7.74 2.71 12.11
N PRO A 187 7.57 1.62 12.91
CA PRO A 187 6.61 1.64 14.01
C PRO A 187 6.89 2.73 15.07
N LYS A 188 8.14 3.21 15.16
CA LYS A 188 8.56 4.28 16.07
C LYS A 188 8.44 5.67 15.43
N GLU A 189 8.46 5.74 14.10
CA GLU A 189 8.34 6.99 13.34
C GLU A 189 6.86 7.31 13.14
N LYS A 190 6.30 8.17 13.99
CA LYS A 190 4.92 8.66 13.81
C LYS A 190 4.88 9.72 12.71
N GLY A 191 3.98 9.57 11.76
CA GLY A 191 3.73 10.58 10.74
C GLY A 191 3.36 10.00 9.37
N PRO A 192 2.97 10.90 8.46
CA PRO A 192 2.53 10.51 7.14
C PRO A 192 3.69 9.99 6.28
N LEU A 193 3.44 8.86 5.63
CA LEU A 193 4.32 8.25 4.62
C LEU A 193 3.70 8.33 3.22
N VAL A 194 2.42 8.70 3.14
CA VAL A 194 1.63 8.73 1.92
C VAL A 194 0.92 10.06 1.85
N TYR A 195 1.11 10.76 0.73
CA TYR A 195 0.41 11.99 0.40
C TYR A 195 -0.49 11.73 -0.79
N LEU A 196 -1.80 11.77 -0.58
CA LEU A 196 -2.79 11.54 -1.64
C LEU A 196 -3.33 12.87 -2.12
N ASN A 197 -3.10 13.17 -3.39
CA ASN A 197 -3.82 14.25 -4.07
C ASN A 197 -5.17 13.70 -4.51
N ILE A 198 -6.23 14.04 -3.78
CA ILE A 198 -7.59 13.81 -4.25
C ILE A 198 -7.95 15.04 -5.08
N LYS A 199 -8.12 14.90 -6.39
CA LYS A 199 -8.66 15.99 -7.19
C LYS A 199 -10.11 16.22 -6.72
N PRO A 200 -10.46 17.38 -6.16
CA PRO A 200 -11.86 17.72 -6.02
C PRO A 200 -12.44 17.83 -7.43
N ASN A 201 -13.60 17.24 -7.67
CA ASN A 201 -14.35 17.19 -8.93
C ASN A 201 -13.96 16.07 -9.92
N ILE A 202 -14.56 14.89 -9.71
CA ILE A 202 -14.91 13.96 -10.81
C ILE A 202 -16.44 13.78 -10.92
N PHE A 203 -17.23 14.46 -10.08
CA PHE A 203 -18.70 14.49 -10.18
C PHE A 203 -19.18 15.93 -10.30
N GLN A 204 -18.99 16.54 -11.47
CA GLN A 204 -19.90 17.58 -11.95
C GLN A 204 -20.81 16.88 -12.96
N TYR A 205 -22.08 16.73 -12.58
CA TYR A 205 -23.16 16.44 -13.52
C TYR A 205 -23.42 17.67 -14.38
#